data_AF-A0A7K7J7P7-F1
#
_entry.id   AF-A0A7K7J7P7-F1
#
_cell.length_a   1.000
_cell.length_b   1.000
_cell.length_c   1.000
_cell.angle_alpha   90.00
_cell.angle_beta   90.00
_cell.angle_gamma   90.00
#
_symmetry.space_group_name_H-M   'P 1'
#
loop_
_entity.id
_entity.type
_entity.pdbx_description
1 polymer ?
#
loop_
_entity_poly.entity_id
_entity_poly.type
_entity_poly.pdbx_seq_one_letter_code
_entity_poly.pdbx_strand_id
1 'polypeptide(L)' 'IDIILFILTLSLTPSILLTMLNIWCAQMSPNSEKLSPQECGFYPLGSTPLPFSISFSLAAILFLLFDPDMALLMSYPTAI' A
#
# COMPACT_ATOMS: atom_id res chain seq x y z
N ILE A 1 6.51 26.28 3.42
CA ILE A 1 5.37 25.87 4.30
C ILE A 1 4.08 25.85 3.50
N ASP A 2 3.81 26.88 2.69
CA ASP A 2 2.61 26.97 1.85
C ASP A 2 2.49 25.83 0.84
N ILE A 3 3.59 25.45 0.18
CA ILE A 3 3.62 24.33 -0.77
C ILE A 3 3.30 22.99 -0.06
N ILE A 4 3.79 22.80 1.17
CA ILE A 4 3.55 21.59 1.94
C ILE A 4 2.06 21.51 2.34
N LEU A 5 1.49 22.64 2.78
CA LEU A 5 0.06 22.73 3.09
C LEU A 5 -0.80 22.45 1.86
N PHE A 6 -0.41 22.96 0.69
CA PHE A 6 -1.12 22.74 -0.58
C PHE A 6 -1.13 21.27 -1.01
N ILE A 7 0.00 20.56 -0.90
CA ILE A 7 0.08 19.13 -1.22
C ILE A 7 -0.77 18.29 -0.24
N LEU A 8 -0.75 18.66 1.04
CA LEU A 8 -1.51 17.97 2.08
C LEU A 8 -3.02 18.09 1.86
N THR A 9 -3.51 19.30 1.56
CA THR A 9 -4.94 19.51 1.31
C THR A 9 -5.39 18.80 0.03
N LEU A 10 -4.58 18.83 -1.03
CA LEU A 10 -4.92 18.20 -2.31
C LEU A 10 -5.02 16.67 -2.22
N SER A 11 -4.22 16.03 -1.38
CA SER A 11 -4.22 14.56 -1.22
C SER A 11 -5.27 14.05 -0.21
N LEU A 12 -5.49 14.77 0.89
CA LEU A 12 -6.43 14.36 1.93
C LEU A 12 -7.90 14.61 1.55
N THR A 13 -8.20 15.71 0.84
CA THR A 13 -9.58 16.05 0.48
C THR A 13 -10.29 14.96 -0.35
N PRO A 14 -9.73 14.46 -1.47
CA PRO A 14 -10.41 13.45 -2.26
C PRO A 14 -10.47 12.08 -1.56
N SER A 15 -9.44 11.70 -0.79
CA SER A 15 -9.43 10.41 -0.08
C SER A 15 -10.50 10.34 1.02
N ILE A 16 -10.67 11.41 1.79
CA ILE A 16 -11.74 11.51 2.79
C ILE A 16 -13.10 11.55 2.10
N LEU A 17 -13.25 12.34 1.04
CA LEU A 17 -14.51 12.44 0.30
C LEU A 17 -14.94 11.09 -0.27
N LEU A 18 -14.04 10.37 -0.94
CA LEU A 18 -14.30 9.04 -1.51
C LEU A 18 -14.63 8.02 -0.43
N THR A 19 -13.94 8.06 0.72
CA THR A 19 -14.22 7.15 1.83
C THR A 19 -15.59 7.43 2.45
N MET A 20 -15.94 8.70 2.65
CA MET A 20 -17.26 9.11 3.15
C MET A 20 -18.38 8.74 2.17
N LEU A 21 -18.17 8.97 0.87
CA LEU A 21 -19.10 8.56 -0.18
C LEU A 21 -19.25 7.03 -0.23
N ASN A 22 -18.16 6.29 -0.07
CA ASN A 22 -18.20 4.83 0.00
C ASN A 22 -19.03 4.38 1.20
N ILE A 23 -18.79 4.91 2.41
CA ILE A 23 -19.57 4.56 3.60
C ILE A 23 -21.06 4.94 3.45
N TRP A 24 -21.35 6.09 2.84
CA TRP A 24 -22.71 6.54 2.61
C TRP A 24 -23.45 5.71 1.56
N CYS A 25 -22.76 5.30 0.49
CA CYS A 25 -23.33 4.57 -0.65
C CYS A 25 -23.32 3.04 -0.42
N ALA A 26 -22.33 2.52 0.30
CA ALA A 26 -22.27 1.14 0.77
C ALA A 26 -23.32 0.94 1.86
N GLN A 27 -24.58 0.82 1.41
CA GLN A 27 -25.69 0.49 2.28
C GLN A 27 -25.34 -0.73 3.11
N MET A 28 -25.49 -0.55 4.43
CA MET A 28 -25.27 -1.48 5.52
C MET A 28 -26.07 -2.79 5.32
N SER A 29 -25.66 -3.66 4.40
CA SER A 29 -26.09 -5.06 4.32
C SER A 29 -24.90 -6.00 4.56
N PRO A 30 -24.29 -5.97 5.77
CA PRO A 30 -23.31 -6.95 6.17
C PRO A 30 -24.01 -8.30 6.36
N ASN A 31 -24.14 -9.08 5.30
CA ASN A 31 -24.49 -10.50 5.43
C ASN A 31 -23.33 -11.20 6.15
N SER A 32 -23.63 -11.83 7.29
CA SER A 32 -22.68 -12.53 8.17
C SER A 32 -21.75 -13.50 7.43
N GLU A 33 -22.19 -14.03 6.29
CA GLU A 33 -21.49 -15.01 5.46
C GLU A 33 -20.33 -14.41 4.66
N LYS A 34 -20.30 -13.08 4.45
CA LYS A 34 -19.24 -12.35 3.75
C LYS A 34 -18.22 -11.67 4.68
N LEU A 35 -18.51 -11.68 5.99
CA LEU A 35 -17.61 -11.24 7.06
C LEU A 35 -16.76 -12.39 7.63
N SER A 36 -17.12 -13.64 7.30
CA SER A 36 -16.17 -14.74 7.42
C SER A 36 -14.99 -14.45 6.49
N PRO A 37 -13.73 -14.69 6.89
CA PRO A 37 -12.66 -14.81 5.91
C PRO A 37 -13.19 -15.76 4.85
N GLN A 38 -13.17 -15.38 3.56
CA GLN A 38 -13.54 -16.32 2.51
C GLN A 38 -12.48 -17.42 2.50
N GLU A 39 -12.69 -18.37 3.41
CA GLU A 39 -11.92 -19.56 3.56
C GLU A 39 -12.23 -20.37 2.33
N CYS A 40 -11.26 -20.42 1.43
CA CYS A 40 -11.03 -21.66 0.73
C CYS A 40 -10.69 -22.73 1.79
N GLY A 41 -11.70 -23.21 2.54
CA GLY A 41 -11.69 -24.37 3.45
C GLY A 41 -10.57 -24.50 4.49
N PHE A 42 -9.82 -23.45 4.84
CA PHE A 42 -8.69 -23.55 5.76
C PHE A 42 -8.71 -22.46 6.82
N TYR A 43 -8.96 -22.91 8.05
CA TYR A 43 -8.78 -22.16 9.29
C TYR A 43 -7.30 -21.74 9.42
N PRO A 44 -7.00 -20.48 9.80
CA PRO A 44 -5.63 -20.06 10.06
C PRO A 44 -5.15 -20.71 11.37
N LEU A 45 -4.66 -21.94 11.25
CA LEU A 45 -3.95 -22.63 12.32
C LEU A 45 -2.60 -21.95 12.53
N GLY A 46 -2.57 -21.05 13.52
CA GLY A 46 -1.35 -20.61 14.16
C GLY A 46 -0.66 -19.42 13.50
N SER A 47 -0.33 -18.45 14.34
CA SER A 47 0.72 -17.47 14.16
C SER A 47 2.06 -18.18 13.93
N THR A 48 2.24 -18.68 12.72
CA THR A 48 3.49 -19.24 12.21
C THR A 48 3.98 -18.22 11.19
N PRO A 49 5.26 -17.83 11.17
CA PRO A 49 5.76 -16.98 10.10
C PRO A 49 5.46 -17.69 8.78
N LEU A 50 4.44 -17.19 8.05
CA LEU A 50 4.12 -17.70 6.75
C LEU A 50 5.41 -17.64 5.93
N PRO A 51 5.82 -18.73 5.26
CA PRO A 51 6.99 -18.70 4.41
C PRO A 51 6.76 -17.61 3.37
N PHE A 52 7.46 -16.49 3.58
CA PHE A 52 7.40 -15.34 2.70
C PHE A 52 7.79 -15.85 1.30
N SER A 53 7.00 -15.54 0.28
CA SER A 53 7.35 -15.95 -1.06
C SER A 53 8.72 -15.36 -1.40
N ILE A 54 9.70 -16.21 -1.72
CA ILE A 54 11.09 -15.82 -1.99
C ILE A 54 11.12 -14.74 -3.07
N SER A 55 10.21 -14.80 -4.04
CA SER A 55 10.03 -13.80 -5.10
C SER A 55 9.72 -12.40 -4.58
N PHE A 56 8.90 -12.27 -3.53
CA PHE A 56 8.56 -10.96 -2.95
C PHE A 56 9.71 -10.38 -2.12
N SER A 57 10.46 -11.24 -1.40
CA SER A 57 11.67 -10.81 -0.68
C SER A 57 12.80 -10.41 -1.64
N LEU A 58 12.99 -11.14 -2.74
CA LEU A 58 14.01 -10.84 -3.75
C LEU A 58 13.74 -9.50 -4.45
N ALA A 59 12.47 -9.15 -4.71
CA ALA A 59 12.10 -7.85 -5.26
C ALA A 59 12.49 -6.68 -4.33
N ALA A 60 12.33 -6.85 -3.02
CA ALA A 60 12.75 -5.85 -2.03
C ALA A 60 14.27 -5.68 -1.96
N ILE A 61 15.03 -6.79 -2.03
CA ILE A 61 16.51 -6.75 -2.05
C ILE A 61 17.00 -6.11 -3.35
N LEU A 62 16.38 -6.43 -4.49
CA LEU A 62 16.71 -5.82 -5.78
C LEU A 62 16.41 -4.32 -5.79
N PHE A 63 15.28 -3.89 -5.21
CA PHE A 63 14.96 -2.47 -5.03
C PHE A 63 16.03 -1.79 -4.16
N LEU A 64 16.38 -2.37 -3.00
CA LEU A 64 17.40 -1.83 -2.10
C LEU A 64 18.77 -1.68 -2.78
N LEU A 65 19.15 -2.64 -3.63
CA LEU A 65 20.44 -2.62 -4.31
C LEU A 65 20.48 -1.63 -5.49
N PHE A 66 19.37 -1.45 -6.21
CA PHE A 66 19.30 -0.62 -7.42
C PHE A 66 18.87 0.84 -7.18
N ASP A 67 18.14 1.10 -6.10
CA ASP A 67 17.72 2.45 -5.69
C ASP A 67 18.90 3.45 -5.56
N PRO A 68 20.04 3.10 -4.90
CA PRO A 68 21.18 4.04 -4.80
C PRO A 68 21.88 4.29 -6.15
N ASP A 69 21.94 3.29 -7.04
CA ASP A 69 22.55 3.45 -8.37
C ASP A 69 21.74 4.42 -9.26
N MET A 70 20.42 4.37 -9.16
CA MET A 70 19.53 5.31 -9.87
C MET A 70 19.64 6.74 -9.33
N ALA A 71 19.79 6.92 -8.03
CA ALA A 71 20.06 8.23 -7.42
C ALA A 71 21.41 8.81 -7.88
N LEU A 72 22.44 7.97 -8.04
CA LEU A 72 23.75 8.38 -8.54
C LEU A 72 23.70 8.76 -10.02
N LEU A 73 22.96 8.02 -10.84
CA LEU A 73 22.78 8.34 -12.26
C LEU A 73 22.04 9.67 -12.48
N MET A 74 21.08 10.01 -11.61
CA MET A 74 20.37 11.29 -11.65
C MET A 74 21.25 12.49 -11.25
N SER A 75 22.26 12.29 -10.40
CA SER A 75 23.18 13.35 -9.95
C SER A 75 24.40 13.53 -10.87
N TYR A 76 24.77 12.51 -11.64
CA TYR A 76 25.86 12.56 -12.63
C TYR A 76 25.79 13.74 -13.62
N PRO A 77 24.66 14.04 -14.29
CA PRO A 77 24.59 15.15 -15.27
C PRO A 77 24.76 16.54 -14.66
N THR A 78 24.59 16.69 -13.34
CA THR A 78 24.76 17.98 -12.63
C THR A 78 26.15 18.11 -12.01
N ALA A 79 26.92 17.01 -11.98
CA ALA A 79 28.29 16.97 -11.43
C ALA A 79 29.38 17.30 -12.47
N ILE A 80 29.01 17.30 -13.76
CA ILE A 80 29.80 17.75 -14.92
C ILE A 80 29.38 19.16 -15.31
#